data_AF-A0A7V3T8V1-F1
#
_entry.id   AF-A0A7V3T8V1-F1
#
_cell.length_a   1.000
_cell.length_b   1.000
_cell.length_c   1.000
_cell.angle_alpha   90.00
_cell.angle_beta   90.00
_cell.angle_gamma   90.00
#
_symmetry.space_group_name_H-M   'P 1'
#
loop_
_entity.id
_entity.type
_entity.pdbx_description
1 polymer ?
#
loop_
_entity_poly.entity_id
_entity_poly.type
_entity_poly.pdbx_seq_one_letter_code
_entity_poly.pdbx_strand_id
1 'polypeptide(L)'
;MFRSARSTACQATIPSLRVVSLALAAVLGAGCKQTQPQNQPSTSAAPAAPKAAVTVQPPAPQPPEPMPNPEEPLLLLDQGMEPGAPGQGSADNSRCLVCHLNFATEKLTTVHARARIGCEKCHGASDAHIADESWASGGNGTAPDIMFTKEQINPFCLDCHVRARLEIEAHKPFFAGTSREKYCTDCHGQHRMAQRKCK
;
A
#
# COMPACT_ATOMS: atom_id res chain seq x y z
N MET A 1 26.20 -47.72 37.26
CA MET A 1 27.25 -47.95 36.24
C MET A 1 27.27 -46.76 35.31
N PHE A 2 28.32 -45.94 35.41
CA PHE A 2 28.53 -44.73 34.63
C PHE A 2 28.94 -45.08 33.20
N ARG A 3 28.32 -44.46 32.19
CA ARG A 3 28.95 -44.27 30.87
C ARG A 3 28.69 -42.87 30.33
N SER A 4 29.74 -42.07 30.53
CA SER A 4 30.11 -40.84 29.82
C SER A 4 30.03 -41.02 28.30
N ALA A 5 29.38 -40.07 27.61
CA ALA A 5 29.52 -39.87 26.17
C ALA A 5 29.92 -38.42 25.92
N ARG A 6 30.97 -38.28 25.12
CA ARG A 6 31.85 -37.13 25.01
C ARG A 6 31.27 -36.03 24.14
N SER A 7 31.53 -34.80 24.59
CA SER A 7 31.40 -33.56 23.84
C SER A 7 32.36 -33.54 22.66
N THR A 8 31.84 -33.39 21.44
CA THR A 8 32.61 -33.09 20.23
C THR A 8 32.39 -31.64 19.85
N ALA A 9 33.40 -30.82 20.11
CA ALA A 9 33.49 -29.44 19.69
C ALA A 9 33.65 -29.36 18.16
N CYS A 10 32.70 -28.71 17.48
CA CYS A 10 32.86 -28.26 16.10
C CYS A 10 33.79 -27.05 16.09
N GLN A 11 34.97 -27.22 15.53
CA GLN A 11 35.93 -26.15 15.24
C GLN A 11 35.40 -25.31 14.07
N ALA A 12 35.18 -24.02 14.30
CA ALA A 12 34.86 -23.05 13.27
C ALA A 12 36.15 -22.53 12.62
N THR A 13 36.38 -22.90 11.37
CA THR A 13 37.43 -22.31 10.52
C THR A 13 36.91 -21.01 9.93
N ILE A 14 37.54 -19.88 10.29
CA ILE A 14 37.28 -18.54 9.76
C ILE A 14 38.23 -18.30 8.57
N PRO A 15 37.75 -18.14 7.33
CA PRO A 15 38.60 -17.68 6.24
C PRO A 15 38.79 -16.16 6.29
N SER A 16 40.06 -15.79 6.20
CA SER A 16 40.63 -14.45 6.32
C SER A 16 40.04 -13.42 5.35
N LEU A 17 39.74 -12.26 5.92
CA LEU A 17 39.36 -11.00 5.29
C LEU A 17 40.49 -10.52 4.34
N ARG A 18 40.25 -10.47 3.03
CA ARG A 18 41.11 -9.71 2.10
C ARG A 18 40.43 -8.37 1.80
N VAL A 19 40.91 -7.35 2.50
CA VAL A 19 40.62 -5.93 2.23
C VAL A 19 41.33 -5.56 0.92
N VAL A 20 40.57 -5.37 -0.15
CA VAL A 20 41.06 -4.77 -1.39
C VAL A 20 40.52 -3.35 -1.43
N SER A 21 41.37 -2.39 -1.07
CA SER A 21 41.13 -0.96 -1.25
C SER A 21 41.31 -0.60 -2.71
N LEU A 22 40.24 -0.19 -3.40
CA LEU A 22 40.32 0.44 -4.72
C LEU A 22 39.95 1.92 -4.60
N ALA A 23 40.83 2.73 -5.17
CA ALA A 23 40.92 4.17 -5.05
C ALA A 23 39.71 4.92 -5.65
N LEU A 24 39.40 6.02 -4.99
CA LEU A 24 38.39 7.02 -5.33
C LEU A 24 38.85 7.83 -6.56
N ALA A 25 38.17 7.70 -7.70
CA ALA A 25 38.32 8.61 -8.83
C ALA A 25 37.20 9.65 -8.80
N ALA A 26 37.54 10.88 -8.42
CA ALA A 26 36.66 12.03 -8.51
C ALA A 26 36.57 12.50 -9.97
N VAL A 27 35.39 12.39 -10.58
CA VAL A 27 35.08 13.03 -11.86
C VAL A 27 34.17 14.22 -11.58
N LEU A 28 34.74 15.42 -11.71
CA LEU A 28 34.04 16.68 -11.75
C LEU A 28 33.35 16.83 -13.12
N GLY A 29 32.04 16.59 -13.16
CA GLY A 29 31.19 16.79 -14.35
C GLY A 29 30.31 18.02 -14.17
N ALA A 30 30.52 19.00 -15.04
CA ALA A 30 29.91 20.32 -15.06
C ALA A 30 28.37 20.29 -15.15
N GLY A 31 27.74 21.26 -14.49
CA GLY A 31 26.30 21.44 -14.48
C GLY A 31 25.72 21.97 -15.79
N CYS A 32 24.53 21.49 -16.11
CA CYS A 32 23.58 22.17 -17.00
C CYS A 32 22.31 22.46 -16.18
N LYS A 33 22.16 23.72 -15.78
CA LYS A 33 20.89 24.26 -15.28
C LYS A 33 19.87 24.20 -16.42
N GLN A 34 18.85 23.37 -16.28
CA GLN A 34 17.70 23.41 -17.19
C GLN A 34 16.64 24.36 -16.62
N THR A 35 16.47 25.46 -17.34
CA THR A 35 15.58 26.58 -17.04
C THR A 35 14.11 26.15 -17.10
N GLN A 36 13.37 26.45 -16.04
CA GLN A 36 11.93 26.22 -15.90
C GLN A 36 11.15 27.36 -16.59
N PRO A 37 10.15 27.08 -17.45
CA PRO A 37 9.27 28.12 -17.97
C PRO A 37 8.29 28.61 -16.90
N GLN A 38 8.30 29.92 -16.64
CA GLN A 38 7.35 30.61 -15.79
C GLN A 38 6.00 30.74 -16.52
N ASN A 39 4.94 30.12 -16.00
CA ASN A 39 3.58 30.54 -16.30
C ASN A 39 3.16 31.56 -15.24
N GLN A 40 3.13 32.84 -15.62
CA GLN A 40 2.47 33.88 -14.83
C GLN A 40 0.96 33.87 -15.08
N PRO A 41 0.14 34.14 -14.04
CA PRO A 41 -1.30 34.31 -14.17
C PRO A 41 -1.64 35.73 -14.62
N SER A 42 -2.28 35.87 -15.77
CA SER A 42 -2.82 37.16 -16.23
C SER A 42 -4.11 37.47 -15.48
N THR A 43 -4.02 38.39 -14.52
CA THR A 43 -5.16 39.17 -14.03
C THR A 43 -5.23 40.47 -14.81
N SER A 44 -6.42 40.83 -15.30
CA SER A 44 -6.78 42.23 -15.59
C SER A 44 -8.29 42.36 -15.62
N ALA A 45 -8.79 43.29 -14.81
CA ALA A 45 -10.19 43.64 -14.65
C ALA A 45 -10.45 45.07 -15.15
N ALA A 46 -11.61 45.21 -15.84
CA ALA A 46 -12.54 46.36 -15.90
C ALA A 46 -12.11 47.67 -16.62
N PRO A 47 -13.05 48.57 -17.07
CA PRO A 47 -14.46 48.73 -16.61
C PRO A 47 -15.59 49.12 -17.62
N ALA A 48 -16.85 48.94 -17.14
CA ALA A 48 -18.12 49.71 -17.27
C ALA A 48 -18.72 50.09 -18.66
N ALA A 49 -20.04 50.14 -18.96
CA ALA A 49 -21.36 49.93 -18.34
C ALA A 49 -22.45 50.06 -19.48
N PRO A 50 -23.76 50.29 -19.24
CA PRO A 50 -24.84 49.44 -18.68
C PRO A 50 -25.99 49.18 -19.69
N LYS A 51 -26.94 48.27 -19.38
CA LYS A 51 -28.41 48.53 -19.40
C LYS A 51 -29.30 47.29 -19.18
N ALA A 52 -30.47 47.60 -18.61
CA ALA A 52 -31.77 46.93 -18.61
C ALA A 52 -32.00 45.77 -17.62
N ALA A 53 -32.83 46.11 -16.62
CA ALA A 53 -33.46 45.20 -15.69
C ALA A 53 -34.46 44.28 -16.40
N VAL A 54 -34.40 42.99 -16.09
CA VAL A 54 -35.44 42.01 -16.43
C VAL A 54 -35.98 41.44 -15.13
N THR A 55 -37.28 41.59 -14.97
CA THR A 55 -38.12 41.15 -13.85
C THR A 55 -38.16 39.63 -13.78
N VAL A 56 -37.86 39.04 -12.62
CA VAL A 56 -37.97 37.60 -12.38
C VAL A 56 -39.38 37.28 -11.89
N GLN A 57 -40.12 36.44 -12.62
CA GLN A 57 -41.33 35.76 -12.14
C GLN A 57 -40.95 34.41 -11.49
N PRO A 58 -41.59 33.99 -10.39
CA PRO A 58 -41.42 32.65 -9.81
C PRO A 58 -42.04 31.55 -10.69
N PRO A 59 -41.48 30.32 -10.74
CA PRO A 59 -42.05 29.22 -11.50
C PRO A 59 -43.25 28.58 -10.79
N ALA A 60 -44.25 28.18 -11.58
CA ALA A 60 -45.48 27.50 -11.15
C ALA A 60 -45.24 26.00 -10.82
N PRO A 61 -46.14 25.34 -10.07
CA PRO A 61 -46.00 23.93 -9.67
C PRO A 61 -46.28 22.97 -10.84
N GLN A 62 -45.47 21.91 -10.99
CA GLN A 62 -45.69 20.86 -11.98
C GLN A 62 -46.70 19.79 -11.50
N PRO A 63 -47.51 19.18 -12.39
CA PRO A 63 -48.44 18.10 -12.05
C PRO A 63 -47.72 16.77 -11.77
N PRO A 64 -48.37 15.81 -11.05
CA PRO A 64 -47.75 14.55 -10.67
C PRO A 64 -47.55 13.59 -11.86
N GLU A 65 -46.40 12.93 -11.90
CA GLU A 65 -45.97 11.98 -12.94
C GLU A 65 -46.78 10.66 -12.92
N PRO A 66 -47.00 10.02 -14.09
CA PRO A 66 -47.75 8.77 -14.20
C PRO A 66 -46.88 7.53 -13.89
N MET A 67 -47.47 6.54 -13.21
CA MET A 67 -46.83 5.27 -12.82
C MET A 67 -46.43 4.40 -14.05
N PRO A 68 -45.26 3.73 -14.05
CA PRO A 68 -44.82 2.91 -15.18
C PRO A 68 -45.45 1.49 -15.20
N ASN A 69 -45.62 0.98 -16.43
CA ASN A 69 -46.30 -0.28 -16.81
C ASN A 69 -45.37 -1.52 -16.61
N PRO A 70 -45.84 -2.66 -16.07
CA PRO A 70 -45.00 -3.80 -15.67
C PRO A 70 -44.47 -4.75 -16.77
N GLU A 71 -44.51 -4.43 -18.06
CA GLU A 71 -44.17 -5.41 -19.13
C GLU A 71 -42.91 -5.08 -19.95
N GLU A 72 -41.98 -4.27 -19.44
CA GLU A 72 -40.65 -4.19 -20.06
C GLU A 72 -39.72 -5.30 -19.51
N PRO A 73 -39.06 -6.08 -20.40
CA PRO A 73 -38.14 -7.12 -19.98
C PRO A 73 -36.97 -6.47 -19.24
N LEU A 74 -36.66 -6.98 -18.04
CA LEU A 74 -35.56 -6.54 -17.16
C LEU A 74 -34.18 -6.68 -17.87
N LEU A 75 -33.89 -5.76 -18.78
CA LEU A 75 -32.53 -5.46 -19.18
C LEU A 75 -31.88 -4.76 -18.01
N LEU A 76 -31.17 -5.54 -17.19
CA LEU A 76 -30.11 -5.17 -16.25
C LEU A 76 -30.01 -3.65 -16.05
N LEU A 77 -31.06 -3.06 -15.48
CA LEU A 77 -31.09 -1.66 -15.15
C LEU A 77 -30.05 -1.54 -14.05
N ASP A 78 -29.03 -0.76 -14.36
CA ASP A 78 -28.05 -0.20 -13.46
C ASP A 78 -28.48 -0.44 -12.02
N GLN A 79 -27.87 -1.44 -11.38
CA GLN A 79 -27.80 -1.44 -9.93
C GLN A 79 -26.99 -0.20 -9.61
N GLY A 80 -27.72 0.92 -9.51
CA GLY A 80 -27.30 2.11 -8.84
C GLY A 80 -26.70 1.60 -7.56
N MET A 81 -25.38 1.66 -7.51
CA MET A 81 -24.70 1.92 -6.27
C MET A 81 -25.31 3.23 -5.80
N GLU A 82 -26.46 3.14 -5.12
CA GLU A 82 -26.93 4.15 -4.21
C GLU A 82 -25.67 4.63 -3.51
N PRO A 83 -25.24 5.90 -3.71
CA PRO A 83 -24.04 6.39 -3.05
C PRO A 83 -24.35 6.32 -1.56
N GLY A 84 -23.96 5.20 -0.95
CA GLY A 84 -24.08 4.99 0.47
C GLY A 84 -23.49 6.24 1.11
N ALA A 85 -24.32 6.90 1.92
CA ALA A 85 -23.97 8.08 2.72
C ALA A 85 -22.47 8.06 3.05
N PRO A 86 -21.69 9.11 2.72
CA PRO A 86 -20.25 9.06 2.43
C PRO A 86 -19.52 8.04 3.31
N GLY A 87 -19.58 6.79 2.86
CA GLY A 87 -19.06 5.63 3.54
C GLY A 87 -17.62 5.55 3.08
N GLN A 88 -16.74 6.21 3.82
CA GLN A 88 -15.32 6.35 3.51
C GLN A 88 -14.77 5.04 2.92
N GLY A 89 -14.49 5.03 1.62
CA GLY A 89 -14.12 3.83 0.88
C GLY A 89 -12.86 3.15 1.45
N SER A 90 -12.68 1.86 1.14
CA SER A 90 -11.43 1.16 1.46
C SER A 90 -10.24 1.77 0.71
N ALA A 91 -9.02 1.52 1.20
CA ALA A 91 -7.82 1.87 0.46
C ALA A 91 -7.83 1.24 -0.94
N ASP A 92 -7.38 2.00 -1.93
CA ASP A 92 -7.20 1.49 -3.28
C ASP A 92 -5.92 0.65 -3.35
N ASN A 93 -6.09 -0.63 -3.65
CA ASN A 93 -5.00 -1.59 -3.84
C ASN A 93 -4.98 -2.13 -5.28
N SER A 94 -5.77 -1.56 -6.19
CA SER A 94 -5.98 -2.06 -7.54
C SER A 94 -4.66 -2.33 -8.26
N ARG A 95 -3.72 -1.39 -8.21
CA ARG A 95 -2.38 -1.50 -8.84
C ARG A 95 -1.58 -2.71 -8.35
N CYS A 96 -1.66 -3.04 -7.06
CA CYS A 96 -0.93 -4.14 -6.46
C CYS A 96 -1.62 -5.49 -6.69
N LEU A 97 -2.96 -5.49 -6.65
CA LEU A 97 -3.77 -6.69 -6.74
C LEU A 97 -3.85 -7.27 -8.16
N VAL A 98 -3.44 -6.53 -9.20
CA VAL A 98 -3.29 -7.10 -10.56
C VAL A 98 -2.40 -8.34 -10.54
N CYS A 99 -1.27 -8.27 -9.84
CA CYS A 99 -0.30 -9.37 -9.77
C CYS A 99 -0.38 -10.17 -8.46
N HIS A 100 -0.82 -9.53 -7.37
CA HIS A 100 -0.87 -10.16 -6.04
C HIS A 100 -2.29 -10.50 -5.56
N LEU A 101 -3.07 -11.16 -6.42
CA LEU A 101 -4.47 -11.53 -6.15
C LEU A 101 -4.69 -12.34 -4.87
N ASN A 102 -3.69 -13.12 -4.43
CA ASN A 102 -3.76 -13.89 -3.18
C ASN A 102 -4.04 -12.99 -1.95
N PHE A 103 -3.67 -11.71 -2.03
CA PHE A 103 -3.90 -10.74 -0.97
C PHE A 103 -5.23 -10.00 -1.10
N ALA A 104 -6.05 -10.26 -2.13
CA ALA A 104 -7.37 -9.62 -2.25
C ALA A 104 -8.34 -10.08 -1.14
N THR A 105 -8.15 -11.29 -0.61
CA THR A 105 -9.01 -11.90 0.42
C THR A 105 -8.27 -12.19 1.73
N GLU A 106 -6.98 -11.87 1.79
CA GLU A 106 -6.15 -12.12 2.96
C GLU A 106 -6.60 -11.24 4.14
N LYS A 107 -6.55 -11.79 5.36
CA LYS A 107 -7.14 -11.13 6.52
C LYS A 107 -6.43 -9.83 6.86
N LEU A 108 -5.08 -9.81 6.89
CA LEU A 108 -4.30 -8.62 7.19
C LEU A 108 -4.59 -7.51 6.17
N THR A 109 -4.57 -7.80 4.88
CA THR A 109 -4.83 -6.81 3.82
C THR A 109 -6.25 -6.28 3.86
N THR A 110 -7.25 -7.15 4.01
CA THR A 110 -8.66 -6.73 3.99
C THR A 110 -9.04 -5.86 5.20
N VAL A 111 -8.53 -6.18 6.41
CA VAL A 111 -8.81 -5.34 7.59
C VAL A 111 -8.10 -3.98 7.50
N HIS A 112 -6.88 -3.94 6.97
CA HIS A 112 -6.14 -2.69 6.81
C HIS A 112 -6.74 -1.82 5.68
N ALA A 113 -7.17 -2.44 4.58
CA ALA A 113 -7.83 -1.72 3.50
C ALA A 113 -9.11 -1.04 3.98
N ARG A 114 -9.93 -1.70 4.82
CA ARG A 114 -11.11 -1.09 5.45
C ARG A 114 -10.76 0.07 6.39
N ALA A 115 -9.58 0.05 6.99
CA ALA A 115 -9.02 1.16 7.77
C ALA A 115 -8.32 2.23 6.91
N ARG A 116 -8.48 2.19 5.57
CA ARG A 116 -7.83 3.09 4.60
C ARG A 116 -6.30 3.03 4.61
N ILE A 117 -5.77 1.86 4.96
CA ILE A 117 -4.33 1.54 4.88
C ILE A 117 -4.14 0.58 3.69
N GLY A 118 -3.61 1.12 2.59
CA GLY A 118 -3.33 0.36 1.37
C GLY A 118 -1.96 -0.32 1.37
N CYS A 119 -1.69 -1.13 0.36
CA CYS A 119 -0.43 -1.86 0.16
C CYS A 119 0.78 -0.92 0.25
N GLU A 120 0.70 0.23 -0.42
CA GLU A 120 1.79 1.22 -0.49
C GLU A 120 2.14 1.84 0.86
N LYS A 121 1.21 1.82 1.83
CA LYS A 121 1.48 2.36 3.17
C LYS A 121 2.54 1.54 3.92
N CYS A 122 2.66 0.26 3.60
CA CYS A 122 3.65 -0.64 4.18
C CYS A 122 4.80 -0.95 3.21
N HIS A 123 4.51 -1.09 1.92
CA HIS A 123 5.48 -1.53 0.91
C HIS A 123 6.08 -0.40 0.06
N GLY A 124 5.67 0.85 0.28
CA GLY A 124 6.04 2.01 -0.55
C GLY A 124 5.29 2.05 -1.89
N ALA A 125 5.47 3.12 -2.65
CA ALA A 125 4.78 3.35 -3.92
C ALA A 125 5.04 2.24 -4.94
N SER A 126 6.25 1.66 -4.91
CA SER A 126 6.65 0.47 -5.67
C SER A 126 6.44 0.63 -7.19
N ASP A 127 6.59 1.84 -7.73
CA ASP A 127 6.33 2.12 -9.14
C ASP A 127 7.27 1.32 -10.07
N ALA A 128 8.55 1.23 -9.71
CA ALA A 128 9.52 0.43 -10.48
C ALA A 128 9.21 -1.08 -10.42
N HIS A 129 8.68 -1.55 -9.29
CA HIS A 129 8.24 -2.94 -9.14
C HIS A 129 7.03 -3.25 -10.01
N ILE A 130 6.02 -2.36 -10.05
CA ILE A 130 4.80 -2.54 -10.84
C ILE A 130 5.11 -2.46 -12.34
N ALA A 131 6.04 -1.60 -12.75
CA ALA A 131 6.44 -1.44 -14.15
C ALA A 131 7.37 -2.55 -14.66
N ASP A 132 7.88 -3.43 -13.78
CA ASP A 132 8.84 -4.46 -14.15
C ASP A 132 8.15 -5.78 -14.52
N GLU A 133 8.05 -6.03 -15.81
CA GLU A 133 7.49 -7.27 -16.37
C GLU A 133 8.53 -8.40 -16.52
N SER A 134 9.78 -8.20 -16.08
CA SER A 134 10.86 -9.18 -16.27
C SER A 134 10.60 -10.52 -15.58
N TRP A 135 9.76 -10.56 -14.55
CA TRP A 135 9.36 -11.81 -13.89
C TRP A 135 8.62 -12.78 -14.83
N ALA A 136 7.87 -12.26 -15.82
CA ALA A 136 7.15 -13.08 -16.80
C ALA A 136 8.09 -13.69 -17.86
N SER A 137 9.27 -13.10 -18.05
CA SER A 137 10.30 -13.54 -19.02
C SER A 137 11.46 -14.31 -18.36
N GLY A 138 11.31 -14.72 -17.10
CA GLY A 138 12.32 -15.47 -16.36
C GLY A 138 13.44 -14.61 -15.75
N GLY A 139 13.31 -13.29 -15.81
CA GLY A 139 14.14 -12.36 -15.06
C GLY A 139 13.86 -12.41 -13.55
N ASN A 140 14.73 -11.74 -12.79
CA ASN A 140 14.60 -11.72 -11.34
C ASN A 140 13.54 -10.75 -10.82
N GLY A 141 12.98 -9.84 -11.63
CA GLY A 141 12.07 -8.81 -11.16
C GLY A 141 12.73 -7.76 -10.25
N THR A 142 12.02 -6.67 -10.02
CA THR A 142 12.40 -5.57 -9.13
C THR A 142 11.66 -5.75 -7.82
N ALA A 143 12.32 -5.54 -6.67
CA ALA A 143 11.65 -5.61 -5.37
C ALA A 143 10.70 -4.42 -5.18
N PRO A 144 9.62 -4.55 -4.37
CA PRO A 144 8.89 -3.37 -3.90
C PRO A 144 9.83 -2.48 -3.07
N ASP A 145 9.47 -1.21 -2.91
CA ASP A 145 10.33 -0.22 -2.23
C ASP A 145 10.72 -0.68 -0.82
N ILE A 146 9.80 -1.37 -0.13
CA ILE A 146 10.02 -1.88 1.21
C ILE A 146 9.76 -3.39 1.26
N MET A 147 10.85 -4.12 1.54
CA MET A 147 10.84 -5.54 1.88
C MET A 147 11.23 -5.73 3.34
N PHE A 148 10.27 -6.10 4.18
CA PHE A 148 10.53 -6.38 5.58
C PHE A 148 11.34 -7.66 5.79
N THR A 149 12.44 -7.56 6.52
CA THR A 149 13.03 -8.69 7.23
C THR A 149 12.13 -9.08 8.41
N LYS A 150 12.36 -10.27 8.96
CA LYS A 150 11.55 -10.77 10.09
C LYS A 150 11.60 -9.83 11.29
N GLU A 151 12.78 -9.31 11.59
CA GLU A 151 13.06 -8.44 12.73
C GLU A 151 12.37 -7.07 12.60
N GLN A 152 12.05 -6.64 11.37
CA GLN A 152 11.40 -5.37 11.09
C GLN A 152 9.86 -5.44 11.17
N ILE A 153 9.26 -6.63 11.13
CA ILE A 153 7.79 -6.80 11.11
C ILE A 153 7.17 -6.20 12.37
N ASN A 154 7.59 -6.66 13.56
CA ASN A 154 6.95 -6.24 14.80
C ASN A 154 7.12 -4.74 15.10
N PRO A 155 8.34 -4.16 14.98
CA PRO A 155 8.50 -2.72 15.14
C PRO A 155 7.60 -1.90 14.21
N PHE A 156 7.52 -2.28 12.93
CA PHE A 156 6.68 -1.55 11.97
C PHE A 156 5.19 -1.61 12.31
N CYS A 157 4.68 -2.77 12.74
CA CYS A 157 3.29 -2.87 13.19
C CYS A 157 2.99 -1.93 14.37
N LEU A 158 3.97 -1.74 15.26
CA LEU A 158 3.82 -0.91 16.46
C LEU A 158 3.83 0.60 16.18
N ASP A 159 4.19 1.04 14.97
CA ASP A 159 4.12 2.46 14.57
C ASP A 159 2.68 2.99 14.58
N CYS A 160 1.71 2.12 14.29
CA CYS A 160 0.28 2.43 14.37
C CYS A 160 -0.44 1.68 15.49
N HIS A 161 -0.01 0.46 15.81
CA HIS A 161 -0.59 -0.33 16.89
C HIS A 161 0.13 -0.09 18.21
N VAL A 162 -0.34 0.92 18.96
CA VAL A 162 0.23 1.25 20.27
C VAL A 162 0.12 0.08 21.25
N ARG A 163 1.23 -0.28 21.90
CA ARG A 163 1.33 -1.44 22.79
C ARG A 163 0.26 -1.47 23.88
N ALA A 164 -0.04 -0.33 24.49
CA ALA A 164 -1.05 -0.22 25.55
C ALA A 164 -2.45 -0.70 25.11
N ARG A 165 -2.78 -0.66 23.81
CA ARG A 165 -4.05 -1.17 23.26
C ARG A 165 -3.97 -2.63 22.82
N LEU A 166 -2.78 -3.23 22.86
CA LEU A 166 -2.54 -4.61 22.48
C LEU A 166 -2.38 -5.55 23.69
N GLU A 167 -2.31 -5.04 24.92
CA GLU A 167 -2.16 -5.81 26.15
C GLU A 167 -3.46 -6.52 26.58
N ILE A 168 -4.03 -7.28 25.64
CA ILE A 168 -5.13 -8.21 25.87
C ILE A 168 -4.59 -9.58 26.27
N GLU A 169 -5.41 -10.40 26.93
CA GLU A 169 -5.02 -11.76 27.38
C GLU A 169 -4.36 -12.59 26.28
N ALA A 170 -4.88 -12.52 25.06
CA ALA A 170 -4.38 -13.27 23.91
C ALA A 170 -2.93 -12.93 23.51
N HIS A 171 -2.46 -11.70 23.79
CA HIS A 171 -1.10 -11.27 23.44
C HIS A 171 -0.11 -11.38 24.59
N LYS A 172 -0.55 -11.69 25.83
CA LYS A 172 0.36 -11.81 26.98
C LYS A 172 1.51 -12.80 26.74
N PRO A 173 1.29 -14.02 26.22
CA PRO A 173 2.40 -14.96 25.96
C PRO A 173 3.37 -14.45 24.89
N PHE A 174 2.86 -13.76 23.87
CA PHE A 174 3.68 -13.17 22.81
C PHE A 174 4.61 -12.09 23.37
N PHE A 175 4.05 -11.16 24.15
CA PHE A 175 4.83 -10.09 24.75
C PHE A 175 5.73 -10.53 25.90
N ALA A 176 5.43 -11.64 26.57
CA ALA A 176 6.30 -12.27 27.54
C ALA A 176 7.42 -13.13 26.90
N GLY A 177 7.40 -13.31 25.57
CA GLY A 177 8.36 -14.14 24.85
C GLY A 177 8.20 -15.64 25.10
N THR A 178 7.03 -16.08 25.57
CA THR A 178 6.72 -17.50 25.86
C THR A 178 5.87 -18.16 24.77
N SER A 179 5.33 -17.39 23.82
CA SER A 179 4.68 -17.91 22.62
C SER A 179 5.69 -18.56 21.67
N ARG A 180 5.23 -19.56 20.89
CA ARG A 180 6.02 -20.16 19.80
C ARG A 180 6.09 -19.24 18.58
N GLU A 181 5.06 -18.43 18.36
CA GLU A 181 5.00 -17.40 17.34
C GLU A 181 5.87 -16.21 17.74
N LYS A 182 6.60 -15.65 16.78
CA LYS A 182 7.60 -14.60 17.03
C LYS A 182 7.24 -13.28 16.36
N TYR A 183 6.41 -13.32 15.32
CA TYR A 183 6.04 -12.16 14.54
C TYR A 183 4.54 -11.95 14.53
N CYS A 184 4.08 -10.69 14.49
CA CYS A 184 2.65 -10.36 14.45
C CYS A 184 1.92 -11.08 13.30
N THR A 185 2.60 -11.21 12.15
CA THR A 185 2.08 -11.93 10.99
C THR A 185 1.91 -13.44 11.21
N ASP A 186 2.62 -14.06 12.15
CA ASP A 186 2.50 -15.51 12.38
C ASP A 186 1.07 -15.91 12.83
N CYS A 187 0.31 -14.97 13.41
CA CYS A 187 -1.11 -15.16 13.74
C CYS A 187 -2.07 -14.28 12.92
N HIS A 188 -1.68 -13.03 12.61
CA HIS A 188 -2.60 -12.04 12.04
C HIS A 188 -2.67 -12.02 10.51
N GLY A 189 -1.84 -12.79 9.81
CA GLY A 189 -1.98 -12.90 8.36
C GLY A 189 -1.04 -13.86 7.66
N GLN A 190 -1.47 -14.41 6.54
CA GLN A 190 -0.60 -15.18 5.64
C GLN A 190 0.06 -14.24 4.62
N HIS A 191 0.49 -13.07 5.10
CA HIS A 191 0.97 -11.95 4.28
C HIS A 191 2.43 -12.11 3.88
N ARG A 192 2.73 -13.20 3.16
CA ARG A 192 4.08 -13.51 2.69
C ARG A 192 4.05 -14.33 1.41
N MET A 193 4.73 -13.82 0.37
CA MET A 193 4.96 -14.57 -0.86
C MET A 193 5.89 -15.77 -0.61
N ALA A 194 5.49 -16.94 -1.09
CA ALA A 194 6.29 -18.17 -0.98
C ALA A 194 7.59 -18.09 -1.79
N GLN A 195 7.53 -17.47 -2.96
CA GLN A 195 8.69 -17.17 -3.79
C GLN A 195 8.91 -15.67 -3.84
N ARG A 196 10.14 -15.25 -3.55
CA ARG A 196 10.61 -13.85 -3.62
C ARG A 196 11.83 -13.83 -4.54
N LYS A 197 11.58 -13.81 -5.85
CA LYS A 197 12.60 -13.54 -6.85
C LYS A 197 12.51 -12.04 -7.13
N CYS A 198 13.46 -11.28 -6.59
CA CYS A 198 13.65 -9.85 -6.81
C CYS A 198 15.15 -9.57 -6.77
N LYS A 199 15.63 -8.62 -7.57
CA LYS A 199 17.01 -8.11 -7.53
C LYS A 199 17.18 -7.06 -6.42
#